data_AF-A0A522EH34-F1
#
_entry.id   AF-A0A522EH34-F1
#
_cell.length_a   1.000
_cell.length_b   1.000
_cell.length_c   1.000
_cell.angle_alpha   90.00
_cell.angle_beta   90.00
_cell.angle_gamma   90.00
#
_symmetry.space_group_name_H-M   'P 1'
#
loop_
_entity.id
_entity.type
_entity.pdbx_description
1 polymer ?
#
loop_
_entity_poly.entity_id
_entity_poly.type
_entity_poly.pdbx_seq_one_letter_code
_entity_poly.pdbx_strand_id
1 'polypeptide(L)'
;MKKKQDSKKGLRFRKFVLGFAIGIVFTLFIFYGIRTFYPEPDWNRTCGAFQPYPAPLKEPSAVNQSKCDALYGTFDSLKCEPQYRASSYNNSLNCYVPVCNTCQMQFDKDRERYDSNVFIISIVAGGLALIVGVIIG
;
A
#
# COMPACT_ATOMS: atom_id res chain seq x y z
N MET A 1 -54.39 25.23 14.09
CA MET A 1 -53.00 25.76 14.11
C MET A 1 -51.91 24.77 13.61
N LYS A 2 -52.23 23.65 12.93
CA LYS A 2 -51.24 22.61 12.53
C LYS A 2 -50.37 22.93 11.30
N LYS A 3 -50.80 23.81 10.38
CA LYS A 3 -50.12 24.03 9.08
C LYS A 3 -48.71 24.66 9.14
N LYS A 4 -48.31 25.33 10.23
CA LYS A 4 -46.97 25.96 10.31
C LYS A 4 -45.84 24.98 10.69
N GLN A 5 -46.15 23.80 11.24
CA GLN A 5 -45.12 22.84 11.65
C GLN A 5 -44.59 21.97 10.50
N ASP A 6 -45.40 21.69 9.49
CA ASP A 6 -44.99 20.81 8.37
C ASP A 6 -44.01 21.49 7.40
N SER A 7 -44.11 22.81 7.23
CA SER A 7 -43.20 23.58 6.37
C SER A 7 -41.76 23.67 6.91
N LYS A 8 -41.58 23.72 8.25
CA LYS A 8 -40.25 23.82 8.89
C LYS A 8 -39.42 22.53 8.78
N LYS A 9 -40.06 21.37 8.57
CA LYS A 9 -39.38 20.07 8.41
C LYS A 9 -38.76 19.92 7.01
N GLY A 10 -39.47 20.35 5.96
CA GLY A 10 -38.97 20.27 4.58
C GLY A 10 -37.71 21.11 4.34
N LEU A 11 -37.57 22.26 5.00
CA LEU A 11 -36.40 23.14 4.83
C LEU A 11 -35.11 22.54 5.43
N ARG A 12 -35.20 21.84 6.58
CA ARG A 12 -34.04 21.17 7.19
C ARG A 12 -33.56 19.99 6.34
N PHE A 13 -34.49 19.23 5.78
CA PHE A 13 -34.16 18.10 4.92
C PHE A 13 -33.43 18.54 3.64
N ARG A 14 -33.88 19.63 3.00
CA ARG A 14 -33.20 20.18 1.81
C ARG A 14 -31.75 20.62 2.10
N LYS A 15 -31.51 21.28 3.24
CA LYS A 15 -30.15 21.66 3.67
C LYS A 15 -29.27 20.44 3.97
N PHE A 16 -29.83 19.42 4.58
CA PHE A 16 -29.13 18.16 4.85
C PHE A 16 -28.72 17.45 3.55
N VAL A 17 -29.65 17.30 2.60
CA VAL A 17 -29.37 16.67 1.30
C VAL A 17 -28.29 17.44 0.54
N LEU A 18 -28.31 18.78 0.57
CA LEU A 18 -27.29 19.61 -0.06
C LEU A 18 -25.91 19.38 0.55
N GLY A 19 -25.80 19.38 1.88
CA GLY A 19 -24.55 19.12 2.58
C GLY A 19 -24.01 17.72 2.30
N PHE A 20 -24.89 16.71 2.26
CA PHE A 20 -24.53 15.34 1.93
C PHE A 20 -23.99 15.21 0.50
N ALA A 21 -24.63 15.85 -0.48
CA ALA A 21 -24.17 15.87 -1.87
C ALA A 21 -22.78 16.49 -2.00
N ILE A 22 -22.53 17.63 -1.32
CA ILE A 22 -21.21 18.28 -1.28
C ILE A 22 -20.17 17.36 -0.65
N GLY A 23 -20.52 16.68 0.45
CA GLY A 23 -19.64 15.71 1.11
C GLY A 23 -19.19 14.60 0.15
N ILE A 24 -20.12 14.01 -0.61
CA ILE A 24 -19.79 12.98 -1.60
C ILE A 24 -18.83 13.51 -2.67
N VAL A 25 -19.14 14.65 -3.28
CA VAL A 25 -18.32 15.24 -4.34
C VAL A 25 -16.93 15.59 -3.81
N PHE A 26 -16.85 16.15 -2.61
CA PHE A 26 -15.59 16.50 -1.95
C PHE A 26 -14.73 15.25 -1.68
N THR A 27 -15.33 14.18 -1.15
CA THR A 27 -14.62 12.92 -0.93
C THR A 27 -14.10 12.33 -2.24
N LEU A 28 -14.92 12.31 -3.30
CA LEU A 28 -14.47 11.88 -4.62
C LEU A 28 -13.32 12.74 -5.15
N PHE A 29 -13.41 14.06 -5.00
CA PHE A 29 -12.35 14.98 -5.40
C PHE A 29 -11.03 14.70 -4.69
N ILE A 30 -11.05 14.44 -3.37
CA ILE A 30 -9.85 14.05 -2.62
C ILE A 30 -9.28 12.73 -3.14
N PHE A 31 -10.12 11.68 -3.27
CA PHE A 31 -9.66 10.37 -3.72
C PHE A 31 -9.06 10.40 -5.14
N TYR A 32 -9.71 11.09 -6.07
CA TYR A 32 -9.19 11.27 -7.42
C TYR A 32 -7.94 12.16 -7.44
N GLY A 33 -7.92 13.24 -6.65
CA GLY A 33 -6.77 14.13 -6.53
C GLY A 33 -5.54 13.39 -6.03
N ILE A 34 -5.68 12.62 -4.95
CA ILE A 34 -4.61 11.78 -4.40
C ILE A 34 -4.04 10.88 -5.50
N ARG A 35 -4.88 10.10 -6.19
CA ARG A 35 -4.44 9.18 -7.24
C ARG A 35 -3.76 9.87 -8.42
N THR A 36 -4.11 11.12 -8.70
CA THR A 36 -3.55 11.89 -9.82
C THR A 36 -2.17 12.46 -9.48
N PHE A 37 -2.00 13.01 -8.28
CA PHE A 37 -0.75 13.65 -7.86
C PHE A 37 0.24 12.69 -7.19
N TYR A 38 -0.27 11.61 -6.61
CA TYR A 38 0.49 10.56 -5.97
C TYR A 38 0.00 9.24 -6.57
N PRO A 39 0.63 8.75 -7.65
CA PRO A 39 0.29 7.45 -8.19
C PRO A 39 0.65 6.36 -7.17
N GLU A 40 -0.27 5.44 -6.94
CA GLU A 40 -0.04 4.26 -6.10
C GLU A 40 1.11 3.44 -6.69
N PRO A 41 2.06 2.94 -5.87
CA PRO A 41 3.12 2.07 -6.36
C PRO A 41 2.51 0.79 -6.91
N ASP A 42 2.88 0.46 -8.15
CA ASP A 42 2.42 -0.74 -8.84
C ASP A 42 3.51 -1.80 -8.77
N TRP A 43 3.17 -2.96 -8.19
CA TRP A 43 4.08 -4.10 -8.05
C TRP A 43 4.71 -4.48 -9.38
N ASN A 44 3.91 -4.52 -10.45
CA ASN A 44 4.40 -4.92 -11.78
C ASN A 44 5.33 -3.87 -12.40
N ARG A 45 5.25 -2.60 -11.98
CA ARG A 45 6.19 -1.56 -12.43
C ARG A 45 7.49 -1.60 -11.64
N THR A 46 7.42 -1.79 -10.33
CA THR A 46 8.60 -1.83 -9.46
C THR A 46 9.37 -3.14 -9.64
N CYS A 47 8.67 -4.26 -9.74
CA CYS A 47 9.25 -5.60 -9.79
C CYS A 47 9.19 -6.29 -11.15
N GLY A 48 8.47 -5.73 -12.13
CA GLY A 48 8.30 -6.38 -13.42
C GLY A 48 7.61 -7.75 -13.29
N ALA A 49 7.87 -8.61 -14.26
CA ALA A 49 7.55 -10.04 -14.17
C ALA A 49 8.60 -10.75 -13.30
N PHE A 50 8.74 -10.36 -12.02
CA PHE A 50 9.54 -11.12 -11.09
C PHE A 50 8.96 -12.53 -11.02
N GLN A 51 9.60 -13.46 -11.74
CA GLN A 51 9.26 -14.85 -11.66
C GLN A 51 9.90 -15.36 -10.36
N PRO A 52 9.11 -15.90 -9.42
CA PRO A 52 9.72 -16.64 -8.33
C PRO A 52 10.67 -17.66 -8.96
N TYR A 53 11.95 -17.66 -8.53
CA TYR A 53 12.94 -18.60 -9.05
C TYR A 53 12.29 -19.98 -9.05
N PRO A 54 12.26 -20.69 -10.20
CA PRO A 54 11.54 -21.93 -10.31
C PRO A 54 12.01 -22.85 -9.19
N ALA A 55 11.07 -23.34 -8.37
CA ALA A 55 11.38 -24.33 -7.37
C ALA A 55 12.04 -25.52 -8.10
N PRO A 56 13.22 -25.99 -7.65
CA PRO A 56 13.87 -27.10 -8.30
C PRO A 56 12.94 -28.32 -8.23
N LEU A 57 12.89 -29.09 -9.32
CA LEU A 57 12.06 -30.28 -9.43
C LEU A 57 12.45 -31.39 -8.42
N LYS A 58 13.60 -31.25 -7.75
CA LYS A 58 14.11 -32.15 -6.71
C LYS A 58 14.74 -31.36 -5.58
N GLU A 59 14.55 -31.84 -4.36
CA GLU A 59 15.24 -31.30 -3.19
C GLU A 59 16.76 -31.51 -3.33
N PRO A 60 17.59 -30.50 -3.01
CA PRO A 60 19.03 -30.63 -3.04
C PRO A 60 19.50 -31.60 -1.96
N SER A 61 20.61 -32.31 -2.21
CA SER A 61 21.21 -33.18 -1.20
C SER A 61 21.75 -32.36 -0.03
N ALA A 62 21.68 -32.90 1.20
CA ALA A 62 22.19 -32.24 2.40
C ALA A 62 23.69 -31.87 2.30
N VAL A 63 24.47 -32.65 1.55
CA VAL A 63 25.90 -32.40 1.27
C VAL A 63 26.12 -31.19 0.37
N ASN A 64 25.20 -30.92 -0.56
CA ASN A 64 25.30 -29.75 -1.42
C ASN A 64 24.83 -28.47 -0.72
N GLN A 65 23.85 -28.59 0.19
CA GLN A 65 23.38 -27.44 0.96
C GLN A 65 24.46 -26.90 1.89
N SER A 66 25.19 -27.76 2.63
CA SER A 66 26.26 -27.32 3.53
C SER A 66 27.42 -26.61 2.81
N LYS A 67 27.73 -27.03 1.58
CA LYS A 67 28.71 -26.33 0.72
C LYS A 67 28.21 -24.93 0.33
N CYS A 68 26.93 -24.79 0.06
CA CYS A 68 26.35 -23.50 -0.31
C CYS A 68 26.26 -22.56 0.88
N ASP A 69 25.92 -23.06 2.06
CA ASP A 69 25.95 -22.27 3.29
C ASP A 69 27.38 -21.80 3.62
N ALA A 70 28.40 -22.61 3.31
CA ALA A 70 29.80 -22.21 3.49
C ALA A 70 30.28 -21.16 2.47
N LEU A 71 29.76 -21.18 1.24
CA LEU A 71 30.14 -20.26 0.16
C LEU A 71 29.36 -18.94 0.17
N TYR A 72 28.07 -19.01 0.46
CA TYR A 72 27.14 -17.88 0.35
C TYR A 72 26.58 -17.43 1.70
N GLY A 73 26.90 -18.14 2.78
CA GLY A 73 26.37 -17.89 4.11
C GLY A 73 24.98 -18.48 4.33
N THR A 74 24.48 -18.31 5.55
CA THR A 74 23.12 -18.70 5.96
C THR A 74 22.19 -17.49 5.92
N PHE A 75 20.88 -17.70 6.01
CA PHE A 75 19.90 -16.60 6.12
C PHE A 75 20.20 -15.59 7.24
N ASP A 76 20.82 -16.04 8.34
CA ASP A 76 21.18 -15.17 9.47
C ASP A 76 22.40 -14.30 9.20
N SER A 77 23.22 -14.68 8.21
CA SER A 77 24.33 -13.86 7.74
C SER A 77 23.91 -12.74 6.79
N LEU A 78 22.71 -12.82 6.20
CA LEU A 78 22.19 -11.72 5.38
C LEU A 78 21.69 -10.59 6.27
N LYS A 79 22.11 -9.37 5.93
CA LYS A 79 21.56 -8.11 6.48
C LYS A 79 20.19 -7.81 5.84
N CYS A 80 19.28 -8.77 5.95
CA CYS A 80 17.96 -8.74 5.37
C CYS A 80 16.93 -8.95 6.46
N GLU A 81 15.91 -8.10 6.50
CA GLU A 81 14.79 -8.33 7.39
C GLU A 81 14.07 -9.64 7.02
N PRO A 82 13.48 -10.34 8.01
CA PRO A 82 12.87 -11.67 7.79
C PRO A 82 11.83 -11.71 6.67
N GLN A 83 11.03 -10.65 6.51
CA GLN A 83 9.99 -10.55 5.49
C GLN A 83 10.53 -10.44 4.05
N TYR A 84 11.81 -10.12 3.88
CA TYR A 84 12.47 -9.99 2.58
C TYR A 84 13.42 -11.15 2.28
N ARG A 85 13.49 -12.17 3.15
CA ARG A 85 14.34 -13.34 2.90
C ARG A 85 13.72 -14.19 1.79
N ALA A 86 14.52 -14.51 0.78
CA ALA A 86 14.16 -15.39 -0.32
C ALA A 86 15.27 -16.41 -0.58
N SER A 87 14.94 -17.50 -1.26
CA SER A 87 15.93 -18.46 -1.76
C SER A 87 16.05 -18.33 -3.28
N SER A 88 17.28 -18.39 -3.77
CA SER A 88 17.58 -18.61 -5.18
C SER A 88 18.20 -20.00 -5.33
N TYR A 89 18.03 -20.62 -6.50
CA TYR A 89 18.57 -21.95 -6.75
C TYR A 89 19.84 -21.85 -7.60
N ASN A 90 20.93 -22.44 -7.14
CA ASN A 90 22.19 -22.48 -7.88
C ASN A 90 22.31 -23.82 -8.62
N ASN A 91 22.10 -23.77 -9.94
CA ASN A 91 22.18 -24.96 -10.81
C ASN A 91 23.56 -25.64 -10.77
N SER A 92 24.65 -24.88 -10.61
CA SER A 92 26.02 -25.41 -10.64
C SER A 92 26.34 -26.27 -9.43
N LEU A 93 25.77 -25.93 -8.28
CA LEU A 93 25.99 -26.64 -7.02
C LEU A 93 24.79 -27.50 -6.59
N ASN A 94 23.67 -27.40 -7.31
CA ASN A 94 22.41 -28.07 -6.99
C ASN A 94 22.02 -27.87 -5.52
N CYS A 95 21.82 -26.61 -5.13
CA CYS A 95 21.50 -26.18 -3.76
C CYS A 95 20.71 -24.86 -3.75
N TYR A 96 20.14 -24.52 -2.58
CA TYR A 96 19.56 -23.20 -2.36
C TYR A 96 20.59 -22.22 -1.80
N VAL A 97 20.53 -20.99 -2.28
CA VAL A 97 21.33 -19.87 -1.85
C VAL A 97 20.40 -18.82 -1.23
N PRO A 98 20.65 -18.37 0.00
CA PRO A 98 19.84 -17.34 0.60
C PRO A 98 20.11 -15.99 -0.08
N VAL A 99 19.05 -15.29 -0.46
CA VAL A 99 19.11 -13.99 -1.14
C VAL A 99 18.09 -13.02 -0.54
N CYS A 100 18.33 -11.71 -0.67
CA CYS A 100 17.33 -10.71 -0.32
C CYS A 100 16.37 -10.50 -1.50
N ASN A 101 15.07 -10.50 -1.23
CA ASN A 101 14.08 -9.94 -2.14
C ASN A 101 14.15 -8.41 -2.11
N THR A 102 15.17 -7.87 -2.76
CA THR A 102 15.39 -6.42 -2.86
C THR A 102 14.25 -5.70 -3.56
N CYS A 103 13.50 -6.40 -4.41
CA CYS A 103 12.37 -5.80 -5.08
C CYS A 103 11.18 -5.57 -4.15
N GLN A 104 10.79 -6.59 -3.38
CA GLN A 104 9.74 -6.43 -2.38
C GLN A 104 10.11 -5.35 -1.35
N MET A 105 11.38 -5.28 -0.96
CA MET A 105 11.88 -4.24 -0.08
C MET A 105 11.73 -2.83 -0.68
N GLN A 106 12.00 -2.65 -1.97
CA GLN A 106 11.80 -1.36 -2.65
C GLN A 106 10.31 -1.03 -2.78
N PHE A 107 9.49 -2.00 -3.17
CA PHE A 107 8.04 -1.83 -3.28
C PHE A 107 7.42 -1.41 -1.95
N ASP A 108 7.74 -2.11 -0.86
CA ASP A 108 7.21 -1.80 0.47
C ASP A 108 7.66 -0.42 0.93
N LYS A 109 8.91 -0.03 0.65
CA LYS A 109 9.43 1.30 0.96
C LYS A 109 8.71 2.41 0.19
N ASP A 110 8.41 2.18 -1.09
CA ASP A 110 7.67 3.14 -1.90
C ASP A 110 6.20 3.21 -1.48
N ARG A 111 5.62 2.09 -1.09
CA ARG A 111 4.27 2.02 -0.50
C ARG A 111 4.17 2.73 0.83
N GLU A 112 5.13 2.56 1.73
CA GLU A 112 5.16 3.25 3.01
C GLU A 112 5.24 4.78 2.83
N ARG A 113 6.07 5.25 1.89
CA ARG A 113 6.14 6.67 1.53
C ARG A 113 4.84 7.18 0.94
N TYR A 114 4.22 6.41 0.05
CA TYR A 114 2.91 6.73 -0.52
C TYR A 114 1.85 6.85 0.58
N ASP A 115 1.71 5.83 1.43
CA ASP A 115 0.72 5.78 2.51
C ASP A 115 0.89 6.95 3.49
N SER A 116 2.13 7.29 3.84
CA SER A 116 2.44 8.45 4.69
C SER A 116 2.00 9.78 4.05
N ASN A 117 2.31 10.00 2.77
CA ASN A 117 1.94 11.22 2.07
C ASN A 117 0.41 11.35 1.91
N VAL A 118 -0.26 10.24 1.55
CA VAL A 118 -1.72 10.18 1.43
C VAL A 118 -2.41 10.51 2.76
N PHE A 119 -1.87 9.99 3.87
CA PHE A 119 -2.38 10.28 5.20
C PHE A 119 -2.28 11.77 5.55
N ILE A 120 -1.12 12.39 5.29
CA ILE A 120 -0.90 13.83 5.55
C ILE A 120 -1.88 14.68 4.74
N ILE A 121 -2.02 14.41 3.43
CA ILE A 121 -2.93 15.16 2.56
C ILE A 121 -4.38 15.01 3.02
N SER A 122 -4.77 13.81 3.42
CA SER A 122 -6.13 13.52 3.91
C SER A 122 -6.43 14.25 5.22
N ILE A 123 -5.47 14.34 6.14
CA ILE A 123 -5.60 15.14 7.37
C ILE A 123 -5.79 16.61 7.05
N VAL A 124 -4.95 17.18 6.17
CA VAL A 124 -5.03 18.61 5.82
C VAL A 124 -6.37 18.91 5.15
N ALA A 125 -6.77 18.10 4.18
CA ALA A 125 -8.04 18.27 3.48
C ALA A 125 -9.25 18.12 4.43
N GLY A 126 -9.21 17.12 5.32
CA GLY A 126 -10.23 16.93 6.35
C GLY A 126 -10.31 18.11 7.33
N GLY A 127 -9.16 18.64 7.77
CA GLY A 127 -9.09 19.83 8.62
C GLY A 127 -9.70 21.06 7.96
N LEU A 128 -9.38 21.31 6.68
CA LEU A 128 -9.96 22.42 5.91
C LEU A 128 -11.48 22.25 5.74
N ALA A 129 -11.95 21.03 5.51
CA ALA A 129 -13.38 20.74 5.38
C ALA A 129 -14.15 21.05 6.67
N LEU A 130 -13.58 20.72 7.84
CA LEU A 130 -14.18 21.05 9.14
C LEU A 130 -14.28 22.57 9.35
N ILE A 131 -13.22 23.32 9.03
CA ILE A 131 -13.22 24.79 9.14
C ILE A 131 -14.29 25.42 8.26
N VAL A 132 -14.37 25.01 6.99
CA VAL A 132 -15.39 25.49 6.05
C VAL A 132 -16.80 25.11 6.53
N GLY A 133 -16.97 23.90 7.05
CA GLY A 133 -18.23 23.44 7.62
C GLY A 133 -18.71 24.30 8.79
N VAL A 134 -17.79 24.75 9.66
CA VAL A 134 -18.11 25.62 10.80
C VAL A 134 -18.44 27.06 10.38
N ILE A 135 -17.81 27.57 9.31
CA ILE A 135 -18.06 28.94 8.83
C ILE A 135 -19.39 29.03 8.06
N ILE A 136 -19.72 28.01 7.27
CA ILE A 136 -20.92 27.99 6.42
C ILE A 136 -22.16 27.50 7.18
N GLY A 137 -21.98 26.57 8.13
CA GLY A 137 -23.05 25.94 8.92
C GLY A 137 -23.58 26.83 10.04
#